data_AF-A0A4V6MT75-F1
#
_entry.id   AF-A0A4V6MT75-F1
#
_cell.length_a   1.000
_cell.length_b   1.000
_cell.length_c   1.000
_cell.angle_alpha   90.00
_cell.angle_beta   90.00
_cell.angle_gamma   90.00
#
_symmetry.space_group_name_H-M   'P 1'
#
loop_
_entity.id
_entity.type
_entity.pdbx_description
1 polymer ?
#
loop_
_entity_poly.entity_id
_entity_poly.type
_entity_poly.pdbx_seq_one_letter_code
_entity_poly.pdbx_strand_id
1 'polypeptide(L)'
;MKKTTITYVILFLIILSCKDVTSTSTTETNETSNNVEEIVEDVNVVETKTTEIIEAPKKTAKQIKEELTAKGYKIFYDIDPVKKDTFLMQQYYLAFLKKGPIRGQNEEESAALQKEHLAHLTKMYELGYADVSGPLGDNGDIRGVTIYNVPTLKMADSLANSDPMVKAGRLEIELHPWWAAKGFGLR
;
A
#
# COMPACT_ATOMS: atom_id res chain seq x y z
N MET A 1 -65.95 0.51 7.12
CA MET A 1 -66.19 -0.76 7.84
C MET A 1 -64.86 -1.39 8.23
N LYS A 2 -64.70 -1.65 9.53
CA LYS A 2 -63.79 -2.51 10.30
C LYS A 2 -62.52 -3.13 9.65
N LYS A 3 -61.37 -2.69 10.20
CA LYS A 3 -60.19 -3.41 10.77
C LYS A 3 -60.05 -4.92 10.50
N THR A 4 -58.81 -5.41 10.33
CA THR A 4 -58.16 -6.35 11.28
C THR A 4 -56.63 -6.40 11.05
N THR A 5 -55.87 -6.03 12.08
CA THR A 5 -54.42 -6.23 12.26
C THR A 5 -54.20 -7.60 12.92
N ILE A 6 -53.22 -8.38 12.48
CA ILE A 6 -52.82 -9.63 13.15
C ILE A 6 -51.34 -9.51 13.55
N THR A 7 -51.14 -9.33 14.85
CA THR A 7 -49.87 -9.43 15.56
C THR A 7 -49.72 -10.85 16.07
N TYR A 8 -48.60 -11.52 15.80
CA TYR A 8 -48.23 -12.75 16.50
C TYR A 8 -46.94 -12.53 17.29
N VAL A 9 -47.12 -12.41 18.61
CA VAL A 9 -46.08 -12.59 19.64
C VAL A 9 -46.15 -14.06 20.05
N ILE A 10 -45.08 -14.83 19.86
CA ILE A 10 -44.86 -16.06 20.61
C ILE A 10 -43.40 -16.09 21.07
N LEU A 11 -43.25 -15.81 22.37
CA LEU A 11 -42.11 -16.06 23.22
C LEU A 11 -42.14 -17.54 23.64
N PHE A 12 -41.06 -18.30 23.40
CA PHE A 12 -40.73 -19.45 24.25
C PHE A 12 -39.22 -19.73 24.19
N LEU A 13 -38.53 -19.34 25.26
CA LEU A 13 -37.24 -19.89 25.68
C LEU A 13 -37.51 -21.24 26.34
N ILE A 14 -36.73 -22.29 26.01
CA ILE A 14 -36.15 -23.24 26.96
C ILE A 14 -35.02 -24.00 26.28
N ILE A 15 -33.96 -24.12 27.07
CA ILE A 15 -32.63 -24.66 26.83
C ILE A 15 -32.68 -26.15 27.20
N LEU A 16 -32.00 -27.03 26.47
CA LEU A 16 -31.33 -28.22 27.05
C LEU A 16 -30.36 -28.89 26.06
N SER A 17 -29.23 -29.26 26.66
CA SER A 17 -27.93 -29.70 26.16
C SER A 17 -27.82 -30.96 25.28
N CYS A 18 -26.69 -30.94 24.55
CA CYS A 18 -25.77 -32.02 24.16
C CYS A 18 -26.21 -33.12 23.19
N LYS A 19 -25.59 -33.12 22.00
CA LYS A 19 -24.86 -34.29 21.51
C LYS A 19 -23.73 -33.89 20.56
N ASP A 20 -22.54 -34.41 20.86
CA ASP A 20 -21.25 -34.18 20.19
C ASP A 20 -21.20 -34.71 18.76
N VAL A 21 -20.45 -34.02 17.89
CA VAL A 21 -19.57 -34.66 16.89
C VAL A 21 -18.30 -33.82 16.70
N THR A 22 -17.19 -34.47 17.00
CA THR A 22 -15.78 -34.05 16.96
C THR A 22 -15.21 -33.98 15.54
N SER A 23 -14.36 -32.97 15.30
CA SER A 23 -13.14 -33.14 14.49
C SER A 23 -12.16 -32.00 14.77
N THR A 24 -11.15 -32.25 15.61
CA THR A 24 -9.87 -31.54 15.56
C THR A 24 -8.78 -32.48 16.05
N SER A 25 -7.81 -32.69 15.17
CA SER A 25 -6.56 -33.40 15.40
C SER A 25 -5.59 -32.50 16.15
N THR A 26 -5.09 -32.91 17.31
CA THR A 26 -3.76 -32.53 17.80
C THR A 26 -3.25 -33.59 18.76
N THR A 27 -2.06 -34.10 18.49
CA THR A 27 -1.36 -35.10 19.30
C THR A 27 -0.48 -34.39 20.31
N GLU A 28 -0.62 -34.75 21.58
CA GLU A 28 0.32 -34.40 22.66
C GLU A 28 1.42 -35.46 22.76
N THR A 29 2.65 -35.03 23.07
CA THR A 29 3.64 -35.85 23.78
C THR A 29 4.41 -35.00 24.78
N ASN A 30 4.07 -35.21 26.06
CA ASN A 30 4.88 -35.38 27.27
C ASN A 30 6.32 -34.82 27.40
N GLU A 31 6.50 -34.18 28.57
CA GLU A 31 7.55 -34.37 29.60
C GLU A 31 8.85 -33.52 29.60
N THR A 32 8.84 -32.52 30.49
CA THR A 32 9.70 -32.29 31.68
C THR A 32 11.25 -32.43 31.61
N SER A 33 11.91 -31.28 31.79
CA SER A 33 13.18 -30.93 32.49
C SER A 33 14.26 -31.99 32.76
N ASN A 34 15.52 -31.69 32.37
CA ASN A 34 16.67 -31.49 33.30
C ASN A 34 18.01 -31.12 32.58
N ASN A 35 18.72 -30.17 33.22
CA ASN A 35 20.13 -29.75 33.22
C ASN A 35 21.20 -30.18 32.18
N VAL A 36 21.87 -29.13 31.68
CA VAL A 36 23.33 -28.84 31.67
C VAL A 36 24.32 -29.98 31.36
N GLU A 37 25.00 -29.89 30.21
CA GLU A 37 26.46 -30.00 30.16
C GLU A 37 27.06 -29.29 28.94
N GLU A 38 28.25 -28.73 29.20
CA GLU A 38 29.10 -27.85 28.42
C GLU A 38 29.88 -28.61 27.34
N ILE A 39 29.89 -28.12 26.08
CA ILE A 39 30.98 -28.35 25.13
C ILE A 39 31.21 -27.08 24.32
N VAL A 40 32.29 -26.38 24.66
CA VAL A 40 33.00 -25.42 23.82
C VAL A 40 33.97 -26.19 22.91
N GLU A 41 33.94 -25.94 21.60
CA GLU A 41 35.10 -25.46 20.82
C GLU A 41 34.86 -25.48 19.29
N ASP A 42 35.18 -24.32 18.72
CA ASP A 42 35.85 -24.11 17.43
C ASP A 42 35.07 -24.26 16.10
N VAL A 43 34.59 -23.11 15.58
CA VAL A 43 34.54 -22.86 14.12
C VAL A 43 34.87 -21.39 13.83
N ASN A 44 36.13 -21.17 13.44
CA ASN A 44 36.63 -20.20 12.46
C ASN A 44 35.82 -18.93 12.17
N VAL A 45 36.38 -17.80 12.65
CA VAL A 45 36.09 -16.44 12.17
C VAL A 45 36.53 -16.33 10.71
N VAL A 46 35.59 -16.44 9.78
CA VAL A 46 35.81 -16.03 8.39
C VAL A 46 35.70 -14.51 8.34
N GLU A 47 36.83 -13.84 8.20
CA GLU A 47 36.92 -12.43 7.81
C GLU A 47 36.21 -12.24 6.46
N THR A 48 34.94 -11.84 6.52
CA THR A 48 34.23 -11.36 5.35
C THR A 48 34.81 -10.00 4.95
N LYS A 49 35.74 -10.07 4.00
CA LYS A 49 36.34 -8.97 3.26
C LYS A 49 35.24 -8.01 2.77
N THR A 50 35.12 -6.85 3.42
CA THR A 50 34.27 -5.74 3.00
C THR A 50 34.67 -5.35 1.59
N THR A 51 33.89 -5.78 0.61
CA THR A 51 34.01 -5.32 -0.76
C THR A 51 33.40 -3.93 -0.79
N GLU A 52 34.24 -2.91 -0.82
CA GLU A 52 33.82 -1.52 -1.04
C GLU A 52 33.05 -1.46 -2.37
N ILE A 53 31.73 -1.36 -2.27
CA ILE A 53 30.87 -0.99 -3.38
C ILE A 53 31.22 0.48 -3.67
N ILE A 54 31.89 0.73 -4.78
CA ILE A 54 32.12 2.08 -5.30
C ILE A 54 30.74 2.67 -5.61
N GLU A 55 30.19 3.40 -4.64
CA GLU A 55 28.93 4.12 -4.79
C GLU A 55 29.13 5.18 -5.89
N ALA A 56 28.37 5.07 -6.98
CA ALA A 56 28.37 6.07 -8.04
C ALA A 56 28.16 7.46 -7.42
N PRO A 57 28.87 8.52 -7.86
CA PRO A 57 28.81 9.82 -7.21
C PRO A 57 27.37 10.34 -7.18
N LYS A 58 26.80 10.44 -5.98
CA LYS A 58 25.48 11.02 -5.75
C LYS A 58 25.48 12.46 -6.25
N LYS A 59 24.57 12.77 -7.19
CA LYS A 59 24.38 14.14 -7.70
C LYS A 59 24.20 15.13 -6.54
N THR A 60 24.79 16.30 -6.65
CA THR A 60 24.61 17.37 -5.66
C THR A 60 23.17 17.88 -5.68
N ALA A 61 22.68 18.43 -4.56
CA ALA A 61 21.34 19.01 -4.46
C ALA A 61 21.08 20.12 -5.50
N LYS A 62 22.13 20.86 -5.90
CA LYS A 62 22.07 21.87 -6.97
C LYS A 62 21.81 21.22 -8.33
N GLN A 63 22.57 20.18 -8.69
CA GLN A 63 22.39 19.46 -9.95
C GLN A 63 21.02 18.79 -10.05
N ILE A 64 20.55 18.19 -8.95
CA ILE A 64 19.20 17.60 -8.88
C ILE A 64 18.14 18.66 -9.14
N LYS A 65 18.26 19.83 -8.50
CA LYS A 65 17.32 20.93 -8.71
C LYS A 65 17.30 21.40 -10.17
N GLU A 66 18.47 21.60 -10.77
CA GLU A 66 18.58 22.05 -12.16
C GLU A 66 17.94 21.04 -13.12
N GLU A 67 18.21 19.75 -12.94
CA GLU A 67 17.61 18.69 -13.77
C GLU A 67 16.09 18.60 -13.61
N LEU A 68 15.59 18.62 -12.38
CA LEU A 68 14.14 18.55 -12.11
C LEU A 68 13.42 19.79 -12.65
N THR A 69 14.02 20.98 -12.50
CA THR A 69 13.47 22.22 -13.06
C THR A 69 13.42 22.13 -14.59
N ALA A 70 14.49 21.65 -15.23
CA ALA A 70 14.53 21.46 -16.68
C ALA A 70 13.48 20.45 -17.18
N LYS A 71 13.14 19.45 -16.36
CA LYS A 71 12.05 18.48 -16.62
C LYS A 71 10.65 19.03 -16.30
N GLY A 72 10.54 20.26 -15.81
CA GLY A 72 9.27 20.92 -15.52
C GLY A 72 8.66 20.60 -14.15
N TYR A 73 9.41 19.98 -13.24
CA TYR A 73 8.95 19.73 -11.87
C TYR A 73 8.91 21.04 -11.07
N LYS A 74 7.90 21.17 -10.20
CA LYS A 74 7.85 22.25 -9.21
C LYS A 74 8.60 21.84 -7.96
N ILE A 75 9.60 22.64 -7.60
CA ILE A 75 10.51 22.37 -6.49
C ILE A 75 10.92 23.67 -5.79
N PHE A 76 11.24 23.59 -4.50
CA PHE A 76 11.85 24.69 -3.74
C PHE A 76 12.76 24.15 -2.62
N TYR A 77 13.64 24.98 -2.08
CA TYR A 77 14.44 24.63 -0.91
C TYR A 77 13.69 24.97 0.37
N ASP A 78 13.71 24.06 1.33
CA ASP A 78 13.20 24.25 2.69
C ASP A 78 14.31 23.94 3.71
N ILE A 79 14.13 24.37 4.96
CA ILE A 79 15.13 24.27 6.04
C ILE A 79 14.61 23.33 7.12
N ASP A 80 15.41 22.32 7.49
CA ASP A 80 15.16 21.50 8.67
C ASP A 80 15.34 22.39 9.92
N PRO A 81 14.28 22.63 10.72
CA PRO A 81 14.36 23.55 11.85
C PRO A 81 15.29 23.05 12.97
N VAL A 82 15.54 21.74 13.03
CA VAL A 82 16.37 21.11 14.05
C VAL A 82 17.82 21.04 13.59
N LYS A 83 18.05 20.52 12.37
CA LYS A 83 19.40 20.33 11.83
C LYS A 83 19.99 21.58 11.21
N LYS A 84 19.14 22.59 10.92
CA LYS A 84 19.49 23.81 10.17
C LYS A 84 20.11 23.51 8.80
N ASP A 85 19.76 22.36 8.24
CA ASP A 85 20.21 21.92 6.91
C ASP A 85 19.10 22.16 5.88
N THR A 86 19.48 22.38 4.62
CA THR A 86 18.54 22.62 3.53
C THR A 86 18.20 21.34 2.80
N PHE A 87 16.92 21.12 2.50
CA PHE A 87 16.47 20.01 1.68
C PHE A 87 15.57 20.50 0.54
N LEU A 88 15.41 19.66 -0.48
CA LEU A 88 14.60 19.99 -1.66
C LEU A 88 13.18 19.45 -1.46
N MET A 89 12.19 20.34 -1.50
CA MET A 89 10.78 20.00 -1.60
C MET A 89 10.39 19.84 -3.06
N GLN A 90 9.60 18.81 -3.38
CA GLN A 90 9.04 18.57 -4.70
C GLN A 90 7.52 18.41 -4.61
N GLN A 91 6.81 18.96 -5.60
CA GLN A 91 5.39 18.67 -5.78
C GLN A 91 5.23 17.33 -6.52
N TYR A 92 4.50 16.44 -5.87
CA TYR A 92 3.95 15.19 -6.39
C TYR A 92 2.43 15.34 -6.56
N TYR A 93 1.77 14.29 -7.02
CA TYR A 93 0.31 14.24 -7.09
C TYR A 93 -0.21 13.00 -6.37
N LEU A 94 -0.94 13.23 -5.27
CA LEU A 94 -1.60 12.19 -4.51
C LEU A 94 -2.95 11.87 -5.17
N ALA A 95 -3.09 10.65 -5.68
CA ALA A 95 -4.33 10.12 -6.21
C ALA A 95 -5.02 9.28 -5.14
N PHE A 96 -6.25 9.65 -4.80
CA PHE A 96 -7.19 8.77 -4.12
C PHE A 96 -7.97 7.98 -5.16
N LEU A 97 -7.89 6.65 -5.05
CA LEU A 97 -8.62 5.71 -5.90
C LEU A 97 -9.93 5.39 -5.18
N LYS A 98 -11.02 6.07 -5.53
CA LYS A 98 -12.33 5.96 -4.88
C LYS A 98 -13.15 4.83 -5.49
N LYS A 99 -14.13 4.32 -4.75
CA LYS A 99 -15.15 3.42 -5.30
C LYS A 99 -15.85 4.10 -6.47
N GLY A 100 -15.83 3.45 -7.64
CA GLY A 100 -16.60 3.87 -8.78
C GLY A 100 -18.04 3.32 -8.77
N PRO A 101 -18.92 3.90 -9.61
CA PRO A 101 -20.34 3.60 -9.64
C PRO A 101 -20.68 2.25 -10.28
N ILE A 102 -19.77 1.67 -11.07
CA ILE A 102 -20.02 0.41 -11.78
C ILE A 102 -19.50 -0.76 -10.95
N ARG A 103 -20.44 -1.51 -10.36
CA ARG A 103 -20.16 -2.68 -9.52
C ARG A 103 -21.19 -3.76 -9.82
N GLY A 104 -20.87 -4.66 -10.75
CA GLY A 104 -21.79 -5.72 -11.16
C GLY A 104 -21.16 -6.78 -12.06
N GLN A 105 -19.86 -6.70 -12.26
CA GLN A 105 -19.08 -7.67 -13.01
C GLN A 105 -19.12 -9.03 -12.31
N ASN A 106 -19.09 -10.10 -13.09
CA ASN A 106 -18.93 -11.44 -12.53
C ASN A 106 -17.52 -11.59 -11.91
N GLU A 107 -17.29 -12.73 -11.25
CA GLU A 107 -16.03 -12.99 -10.55
C GLU A 107 -14.83 -13.01 -11.50
N GLU A 108 -14.98 -13.62 -12.68
CA GLU A 108 -13.93 -13.71 -13.69
C GLU A 108 -13.51 -12.34 -14.22
N GLU A 109 -14.48 -11.49 -14.60
CA GLU A 109 -14.25 -10.14 -15.07
C GLU A 109 -13.66 -9.25 -13.95
N SER A 110 -14.13 -9.41 -12.72
CA SER A 110 -13.56 -8.70 -11.56
C SER A 110 -12.10 -9.08 -11.32
N ALA A 111 -11.75 -10.36 -11.44
CA ALA A 111 -10.39 -10.85 -11.30
C ALA A 111 -9.48 -10.38 -12.45
N ALA A 112 -9.99 -10.37 -13.68
CA ALA A 112 -9.27 -9.87 -14.85
C ALA A 112 -8.95 -8.38 -14.70
N LEU A 113 -9.94 -7.54 -14.35
CA LEU A 113 -9.73 -6.11 -14.10
C LEU A 113 -8.76 -5.86 -12.96
N GLN A 114 -8.79 -6.68 -11.90
CA GLN A 114 -7.83 -6.58 -10.80
C GLN A 114 -6.40 -6.88 -11.25
N LYS A 115 -6.21 -7.90 -12.09
CA LYS A 115 -4.89 -8.22 -12.66
C LYS A 115 -4.36 -7.07 -13.52
N GLU A 116 -5.22 -6.50 -14.37
CA GLU A 116 -4.87 -5.39 -15.25
C GLU A 116 -4.54 -4.10 -14.47
N HIS A 117 -5.28 -3.81 -13.41
CA HIS A 117 -5.00 -2.71 -12.48
C HIS A 117 -3.62 -2.86 -11.83
N LEU A 118 -3.30 -4.03 -11.30
CA LEU A 118 -1.97 -4.29 -10.72
C LEU A 118 -0.86 -4.13 -11.76
N ALA A 119 -1.06 -4.65 -12.98
CA ALA A 119 -0.11 -4.49 -14.07
C ALA A 119 0.09 -3.00 -14.46
N HIS A 120 -0.98 -2.21 -14.45
CA HIS A 120 -0.90 -0.76 -14.67
C HIS A 120 -0.05 -0.08 -13.58
N LEU A 121 -0.33 -0.33 -12.31
CA LEU A 121 0.42 0.24 -11.19
C LEU A 121 1.90 -0.15 -11.21
N THR A 122 2.21 -1.43 -11.47
CA THR A 122 3.59 -1.90 -11.63
C THR A 122 4.29 -1.16 -12.76
N LYS A 123 3.65 -1.01 -13.91
CA LYS A 123 4.22 -0.25 -15.03
C LYS A 123 4.47 1.22 -14.67
N MET A 124 3.57 1.86 -13.94
CA MET A 124 3.77 3.26 -13.51
C MET A 124 4.98 3.40 -12.58
N TYR A 125 5.19 2.41 -11.70
CA TYR A 125 6.36 2.34 -10.84
C TYR A 125 7.66 2.12 -11.63
N GLU A 126 7.70 1.11 -12.50
CA GLU A 126 8.88 0.77 -13.30
C GLU A 126 9.33 1.92 -14.23
N LEU A 127 8.37 2.67 -14.76
CA LEU A 127 8.64 3.84 -15.60
C LEU A 127 9.01 5.09 -14.79
N GLY A 128 8.94 5.05 -13.46
CA GLY A 128 9.21 6.18 -12.58
C GLY A 128 8.13 7.26 -12.59
N TYR A 129 6.92 6.94 -13.07
CA TYR A 129 5.77 7.85 -13.06
C TYR A 129 5.03 7.86 -11.72
N ALA A 130 5.12 6.78 -10.95
CA ALA A 130 4.57 6.69 -9.60
C ALA A 130 5.60 6.11 -8.64
N ASP A 131 5.70 6.65 -7.43
CA ASP A 131 6.70 6.21 -6.44
C ASP A 131 6.12 5.21 -5.44
N VAL A 132 4.83 5.35 -5.09
CA VAL A 132 4.15 4.51 -4.08
C VAL A 132 2.71 4.27 -4.52
N SER A 133 2.26 3.01 -4.49
CA SER A 133 0.85 2.65 -4.66
C SER A 133 0.46 1.56 -3.67
N GLY A 134 -0.75 1.63 -3.12
CA GLY A 134 -1.25 0.58 -2.23
C GLY A 134 -2.73 0.73 -1.86
N PRO A 135 -3.39 -0.36 -1.44
CA PRO A 135 -4.75 -0.31 -0.96
C PRO A 135 -4.82 0.36 0.43
N LEU A 136 -5.96 0.98 0.73
CA LEU A 136 -6.29 1.28 2.12
C LEU A 136 -6.82 0.02 2.81
N GLY A 137 -6.45 -0.16 4.08
CA GLY A 137 -6.79 -1.36 4.86
C GLY A 137 -8.22 -1.36 5.42
N ASP A 138 -8.98 -0.30 5.21
CA ASP A 138 -10.37 -0.20 5.62
C ASP A 138 -11.34 -0.46 4.44
N ASN A 139 -12.63 -0.52 4.75
CA ASN A 139 -13.70 -0.68 3.76
C ASN A 139 -14.33 0.66 3.35
N GLY A 140 -13.60 1.76 3.52
CA GLY A 140 -14.04 3.11 3.20
C GLY A 140 -14.22 3.36 1.71
N ASP A 141 -14.60 4.59 1.36
CA ASP A 141 -14.84 4.96 -0.04
C ASP A 141 -13.56 5.11 -0.84
N ILE A 142 -12.45 5.41 -0.20
CA ILE A 142 -11.13 5.38 -0.80
C ILE A 142 -10.60 3.94 -0.71
N ARG A 143 -10.29 3.35 -1.86
CA ARG A 143 -9.84 1.96 -1.99
C ARG A 143 -8.33 1.83 -2.00
N GLY A 144 -7.64 2.89 -2.40
CA GLY A 144 -6.19 2.93 -2.42
C GLY A 144 -5.67 4.33 -2.68
N VAL A 145 -4.35 4.43 -2.60
CA VAL A 145 -3.59 5.65 -2.87
C VAL A 145 -2.48 5.35 -3.86
N THR A 146 -2.22 6.31 -4.74
CA THR A 146 -1.03 6.33 -5.60
C THR A 146 -0.39 7.71 -5.58
N ILE A 147 0.93 7.77 -5.39
CA ILE A 147 1.72 9.00 -5.46
C ILE A 147 2.40 9.06 -6.82
N TYR A 148 1.93 9.95 -7.70
CA TYR A 148 2.53 10.21 -9.00
C TYR A 148 3.69 11.21 -8.90
N ASN A 149 4.80 10.86 -9.52
CA ASN A 149 6.06 11.63 -9.60
C ASN A 149 6.26 12.14 -11.03
N VAL A 150 5.40 13.06 -11.43
CA VAL A 150 5.37 13.68 -12.77
C VAL A 150 5.36 15.20 -12.66
N PRO A 151 5.76 15.96 -13.70
CA PRO A 151 5.89 17.41 -13.60
C PRO A 151 4.55 18.15 -13.47
N THR A 152 3.44 17.59 -13.97
CA THR A 152 2.16 18.32 -14.09
C THR A 152 0.95 17.52 -13.63
N LEU A 153 -0.06 18.21 -13.10
CA LEU A 153 -1.33 17.62 -12.69
C LEU A 153 -2.01 16.91 -13.86
N LYS A 154 -1.98 17.52 -15.06
CA LYS A 154 -2.54 16.94 -16.28
C LYS A 154 -1.91 15.60 -16.64
N MET A 155 -0.60 15.45 -16.43
CA MET A 155 0.07 14.18 -16.68
C MET A 155 -0.34 13.13 -15.65
N ALA A 156 -0.40 13.49 -14.36
CA ALA A 156 -0.87 12.59 -13.31
C ALA A 156 -2.31 12.13 -13.57
N ASP A 157 -3.19 13.07 -13.92
CA ASP A 157 -4.59 12.83 -14.28
C ASP A 157 -4.71 11.88 -15.47
N SER A 158 -3.96 12.14 -16.55
CA SER A 158 -3.98 11.27 -17.72
C SER A 158 -3.49 9.85 -17.42
N LEU A 159 -2.47 9.69 -16.58
CA LEU A 159 -1.94 8.38 -16.23
C LEU A 159 -2.90 7.63 -15.31
N ALA A 160 -3.41 8.28 -14.26
CA ALA A 160 -4.37 7.69 -13.32
C ALA A 160 -5.67 7.25 -14.01
N ASN A 161 -6.22 8.08 -14.91
CA ASN A 161 -7.41 7.73 -15.68
C ASN A 161 -7.14 6.72 -16.81
N SER A 162 -5.88 6.36 -17.07
CA SER A 162 -5.55 5.31 -18.05
C SER A 162 -5.66 3.90 -17.48
N ASP A 163 -5.79 3.76 -16.16
CA ASP A 163 -5.97 2.52 -15.43
C ASP A 163 -7.23 1.76 -15.89
N PRO A 164 -7.12 0.45 -16.23
CA PRO A 164 -8.26 -0.37 -16.64
C PRO A 164 -9.41 -0.40 -15.63
N MET A 165 -9.14 -0.36 -14.32
CA MET A 165 -10.19 -0.29 -13.31
C MET A 165 -10.95 1.05 -13.33
N VAL A 166 -10.26 2.14 -13.64
CA VAL A 166 -10.88 3.46 -13.75
C VAL A 166 -11.70 3.54 -15.04
N LYS A 167 -11.14 3.07 -16.16
CA LYS A 167 -11.87 2.98 -17.44
C LYS A 167 -13.12 2.13 -17.36
N ALA A 168 -13.08 1.04 -16.60
CA ALA A 168 -14.24 0.19 -16.33
C ALA A 168 -15.25 0.81 -15.34
N GLY A 169 -14.99 2.01 -14.81
CA GLY A 169 -15.85 2.69 -13.84
C GLY A 169 -15.93 2.01 -12.48
N ARG A 170 -15.01 1.07 -12.18
CA ARG A 170 -14.91 0.43 -10.86
C ARG A 170 -14.19 1.30 -9.85
N LEU A 171 -13.31 2.19 -10.34
CA LEU A 171 -12.63 3.22 -9.57
C LEU A 171 -12.88 4.60 -10.17
N GLU A 172 -12.83 5.60 -9.31
CA GLU A 172 -12.80 7.02 -9.68
C GLU A 172 -11.54 7.66 -9.10
N ILE A 173 -10.97 8.64 -9.81
CA ILE A 173 -9.74 9.31 -9.39
C ILE A 173 -10.07 10.67 -8.78
N GLU A 174 -9.53 10.92 -7.60
CA GLU A 174 -9.45 12.25 -7.01
C GLU A 174 -7.98 12.62 -6.79
N LEU A 175 -7.52 13.72 -7.40
CA LEU A 175 -6.10 14.09 -7.44
C LEU A 175 -5.82 15.39 -6.70
N HIS A 176 -4.78 15.38 -5.89
CA HIS A 176 -4.31 16.53 -5.13
C HIS A 176 -2.82 16.79 -5.35
N PRO A 177 -2.39 18.04 -5.62
CA PRO A 177 -0.98 18.39 -5.54
C PRO A 177 -0.49 18.21 -4.10
N TRP A 178 0.56 17.43 -3.92
CA TRP A 178 1.11 17.09 -2.60
C TRP A 178 2.60 17.40 -2.55
N TRP A 179 3.05 18.10 -1.51
CA TRP A 179 4.43 18.49 -1.34
C TRP A 179 5.14 17.58 -0.35
N ALA A 180 6.28 17.02 -0.75
CA ALA A 180 7.12 16.20 0.11
C ALA A 180 8.60 16.42 -0.18
N ALA A 181 9.44 16.14 0.82
CA ALA A 181 10.88 16.20 0.65
C ALA A 181 11.36 15.15 -0.35
N LYS A 182 12.20 15.56 -1.30
CA LYS A 182 12.72 14.66 -2.34
C LYS A 182 13.64 13.61 -1.71
N GLY A 183 13.35 12.34 -1.98
CA GLY A 183 14.15 11.21 -1.51
C GLY A 183 13.81 10.70 -0.11
N PHE A 184 12.77 11.24 0.54
CA PHE A 184 12.31 10.71 1.82
C PHE A 184 11.54 9.39 1.59
N GLY A 185 11.85 8.39 2.40
CA GLY A 185 11.14 7.10 2.42
C GLY A 185 10.27 6.94 3.67
N LEU A 186 9.43 5.91 3.66
CA LEU A 186 8.75 5.42 4.85
C LEU A 186 9.79 4.84 5.82
N ARG A 187 9.57 5.00 7.13
CA ARG A 187 10.48 4.59 8.20
C ARG A 187 9.78 3.68 9.19
#